data_AF-A0A3M1F812-F1
#
_entry.id   AF-A0A3M1F812-F1
#
_cell.length_a   1.000
_cell.length_b   1.000
_cell.length_c   1.000
_cell.angle_alpha   90.00
_cell.angle_beta   90.00
_cell.angle_gamma   90.00
#
_symmetry.space_group_name_H-M   'P 1'
#
loop_
_entity.id
_entity.type
_entity.pdbx_description
1 polymer ?
#
loop_
_entity_poly.entity_id
_entity_poly.type
_entity_poly.pdbx_seq_one_letter_code
_entity_poly.pdbx_strand_id
1 'polypeptide(L)'
;DPDRTVHLVERLLRQQIEVFRAEGEFSLPEATDFWGETRKAPFPAGTFLVPLDQPLSPLVRAILDFHLQMDDAFLRDERRHLEREEASRLYEVTAWSMPVSYQTESYWSPTIPDVPRARVTLAELRRTDGHLFHPDAKYGFLIDGGRDRSIDAAARLLEAGYRLHAAREPFAIAGRAYPRGSFLLRRRANAASPSLTEDLERIARQTGIEIVGVDSALAESGSDLGGNDFRLLEMPRVGVFAGSPVSPPAFGEIWFLFDEELGIRLSPIDLLAPGDLDKYNVLILPSLYAEPERYRQLFGKEGIERLKGWVERGGTLIVIGDGAAFVAARESGLSRVCLRREVLEKFPPPRLGLPEGAARRLGLQEATGFLPAEGEAAQERLAETLGIPGPGSPLLGPGARAFLGVTTPSSPPSPPEGEEEPTDLDTWTRIDERLRRFSPQGTFLRADLDTEHWLAYGLPERMAVLIQGDYAYIARKPVRTVARLSDPAGLHVSGLLWPEAAGRLARTAYLTIEGMGRGSIILFAASPLFRASLPASARLFKNAVVLAPGLGASHPAPW
;
A
#
# COMPACT_ATOMS: atom_id res chain seq x y z
N ASP A 1 -13.84 1.00 -4.77
CA ASP A 1 -13.81 1.86 -5.98
C ASP A 1 -14.21 1.03 -7.22
N PRO A 2 -15.31 1.38 -7.92
CA PRO A 2 -15.70 0.73 -9.18
C PRO A 2 -14.62 0.75 -10.26
N ASP A 3 -13.76 1.78 -10.32
CA ASP A 3 -12.73 1.91 -11.36
C ASP A 3 -11.66 0.83 -11.27
N ARG A 4 -11.31 0.42 -10.04
CA ARG A 4 -10.41 -0.71 -9.78
C ARG A 4 -11.02 -2.02 -10.26
N THR A 5 -12.32 -2.22 -10.03
CA THR A 5 -13.04 -3.41 -10.50
C THR A 5 -13.03 -3.50 -12.02
N VAL A 6 -13.35 -2.40 -12.70
CA VAL A 6 -13.25 -2.34 -14.17
C VAL A 6 -11.81 -2.56 -14.64
N HIS A 7 -10.81 -2.03 -13.93
CA HIS A 7 -9.40 -2.28 -14.26
C HIS A 7 -9.05 -3.76 -14.20
N LEU A 8 -9.45 -4.43 -13.13
CA LEU A 8 -9.19 -5.85 -12.92
C LEU A 8 -9.81 -6.67 -14.04
N VAL A 9 -11.10 -6.44 -14.34
CA VAL A 9 -11.79 -7.15 -15.41
C VAL A 9 -11.13 -6.90 -16.77
N GLU A 10 -10.71 -5.66 -17.07
CA GLU A 10 -9.96 -5.35 -18.29
C GLU A 10 -8.67 -6.19 -18.40
N ARG A 11 -7.91 -6.32 -17.31
CA ARG A 11 -6.69 -7.15 -17.26
C ARG A 11 -6.99 -8.64 -17.45
N LEU A 12 -8.09 -9.14 -16.89
CA LEU A 12 -8.52 -10.54 -17.07
C LEU A 12 -8.89 -10.81 -18.53
N LEU A 13 -9.69 -9.94 -19.15
CA LEU A 13 -10.09 -10.09 -20.55
C LEU A 13 -8.89 -10.00 -21.51
N ARG A 14 -7.91 -9.13 -21.23
CA ARG A 14 -6.67 -9.05 -22.02
C ARG A 14 -5.83 -10.34 -21.94
N GLN A 15 -5.96 -11.09 -20.85
CA GLN A 15 -5.38 -12.44 -20.69
C GLN A 15 -6.28 -13.54 -21.25
N GLN A 16 -7.37 -13.19 -21.95
CA GLN A 16 -8.36 -14.10 -22.53
C GLN A 16 -9.15 -14.91 -21.49
N ILE A 17 -9.14 -14.49 -20.22
CA ILE A 17 -9.96 -15.09 -19.16
C ILE A 17 -11.41 -14.72 -19.40
N GLU A 18 -12.30 -15.71 -19.31
CA GLU A 18 -13.73 -15.52 -19.47
C GLU A 18 -14.32 -14.85 -18.22
N VAL A 19 -15.02 -13.74 -18.44
CA VAL A 19 -15.74 -13.00 -17.40
C VAL A 19 -17.18 -12.80 -17.85
N PHE A 20 -18.11 -13.00 -16.92
CA PHE A 20 -19.54 -12.79 -17.12
C PHE A 20 -20.04 -11.68 -16.19
N ARG A 21 -21.17 -11.06 -16.53
CA ARG A 21 -21.88 -10.10 -15.69
C ARG A 21 -23.25 -10.66 -15.36
N ALA A 22 -23.58 -10.73 -14.07
CA ALA A 22 -24.91 -11.14 -13.62
C ALA A 22 -25.95 -10.11 -14.05
N GLU A 23 -27.07 -10.55 -14.63
CA GLU A 23 -28.15 -9.67 -15.09
C GLU A 23 -29.20 -9.40 -13.99
N GLY A 24 -29.20 -10.23 -12.94
CA GLY A 24 -30.09 -10.12 -11.80
C GLY A 24 -29.36 -10.25 -10.47
N GLU A 25 -30.07 -9.98 -9.39
CA GLU A 25 -29.62 -10.27 -8.02
C GLU A 25 -29.55 -11.80 -7.82
N PHE A 26 -28.56 -12.27 -7.06
CA PHE A 26 -28.42 -13.69 -6.71
C PHE A 26 -27.86 -13.87 -5.31
N SER A 27 -27.96 -15.07 -4.75
CA SER A 27 -27.36 -15.42 -3.46
C SER A 27 -26.47 -16.65 -3.59
N LEU A 28 -25.44 -16.73 -2.75
CA LEU A 28 -24.54 -17.87 -2.66
C LEU A 28 -24.61 -18.45 -1.24
N PRO A 29 -24.53 -19.78 -1.08
CA PRO A 29 -24.55 -20.42 0.24
C PRO A 29 -23.29 -20.08 1.06
N GLU A 30 -22.16 -19.98 0.37
CA GLU A 30 -20.86 -19.61 0.95
C GLU A 30 -20.12 -18.73 -0.06
N ALA A 31 -19.75 -17.54 0.37
CA ALA A 31 -18.93 -16.62 -0.41
C ALA A 31 -17.98 -15.88 0.54
N THR A 32 -16.71 -16.22 0.50
CA THR A 32 -15.68 -15.70 1.42
C THR A 32 -14.83 -14.68 0.71
N ASP A 33 -14.53 -13.55 1.34
CA ASP A 33 -13.62 -12.54 0.80
C ASP A 33 -12.15 -12.80 1.20
N PHE A 34 -11.24 -11.93 0.76
CA PHE A 34 -9.82 -12.02 1.11
C PHE A 34 -9.50 -11.59 2.55
N TRP A 35 -10.49 -11.13 3.32
CA TRP A 35 -10.40 -10.89 4.76
C TRP A 35 -10.86 -12.11 5.59
N GLY A 36 -11.44 -13.13 4.95
CA GLY A 36 -11.97 -14.33 5.62
C GLY A 36 -13.39 -14.15 6.11
N GLU A 37 -14.04 -13.07 5.70
CA GLU A 37 -15.42 -12.78 6.04
C GLU A 37 -16.32 -13.47 5.02
N THR A 38 -17.27 -14.27 5.53
CA THR A 38 -18.26 -14.93 4.67
C THR A 38 -19.50 -14.05 4.55
N ARG A 39 -19.84 -13.68 3.32
CA ARG A 39 -21.03 -12.89 3.01
C ARG A 39 -22.26 -13.79 3.01
N LYS A 40 -23.30 -13.33 3.73
CA LYS A 40 -24.64 -13.94 3.78
C LYS A 40 -25.71 -13.13 3.04
N ALA A 41 -25.36 -11.95 2.55
CA ALA A 41 -26.26 -11.03 1.85
C ALA A 41 -26.25 -11.27 0.34
N PRO A 42 -27.36 -10.98 -0.38
CA PRO A 42 -27.43 -11.14 -1.83
C PRO A 42 -26.40 -10.25 -2.56
N PHE A 43 -26.00 -10.71 -3.74
CA PHE A 43 -25.13 -10.02 -4.68
C PHE A 43 -25.98 -9.29 -5.73
N PRO A 44 -25.74 -8.00 -5.97
CA PRO A 44 -26.56 -7.20 -6.87
C PRO A 44 -26.38 -7.62 -8.34
N ALA A 45 -27.35 -7.24 -9.18
CA ALA A 45 -27.16 -7.24 -10.62
C ALA A 45 -25.92 -6.41 -11.00
N GLY A 46 -25.21 -6.84 -12.04
CA GLY A 46 -23.96 -6.22 -12.47
C GLY A 46 -22.68 -6.81 -11.83
N THR A 47 -22.79 -7.69 -10.85
CA THR A 47 -21.62 -8.42 -10.30
C THR A 47 -20.90 -9.20 -11.40
N PHE A 48 -19.58 -9.06 -11.46
CA PHE A 48 -18.74 -9.83 -12.36
C PHE A 48 -18.49 -11.24 -11.80
N LEU A 49 -18.63 -12.24 -12.66
CA LEU A 49 -18.44 -13.66 -12.37
C LEU A 49 -17.26 -14.18 -13.19
N VAL A 50 -16.27 -14.76 -12.54
CA VAL A 50 -15.13 -15.43 -13.20
C VAL A 50 -15.22 -16.92 -12.88
N PRO A 51 -15.86 -17.73 -13.74
CA PRO A 51 -16.09 -19.12 -13.42
C PRO A 51 -14.84 -19.95 -13.69
N LEU A 52 -14.65 -21.07 -12.97
CA LEU A 52 -13.45 -21.90 -13.10
C LEU A 52 -13.59 -23.03 -14.12
N ASP A 53 -14.77 -23.20 -14.71
CA ASP A 53 -15.10 -24.13 -15.79
C ASP A 53 -14.64 -23.61 -17.17
N GLN A 54 -13.45 -23.01 -17.21
CA GLN A 54 -12.82 -22.46 -18.41
C GLN A 54 -11.39 -23.01 -18.61
N PRO A 55 -10.85 -23.05 -19.84
CA PRO A 55 -9.54 -23.63 -20.12
C PRO A 55 -8.39 -23.01 -19.32
N LEU A 56 -8.51 -21.72 -18.99
CA LEU A 56 -7.51 -20.96 -18.23
C LEU A 56 -7.66 -21.09 -16.71
N SER A 57 -8.44 -22.05 -16.20
CA SER A 57 -8.65 -22.29 -14.76
C SER A 57 -7.34 -22.27 -13.93
N PRO A 58 -6.22 -22.91 -14.35
CA PRO A 58 -4.97 -22.83 -13.61
C PRO A 58 -4.40 -21.41 -13.48
N LEU A 59 -4.50 -20.60 -14.56
CA LEU A 59 -4.07 -19.20 -14.53
C LEU A 59 -5.01 -18.35 -13.65
N VAL A 60 -6.33 -18.57 -13.77
CA VAL A 60 -7.34 -17.89 -12.95
C VAL A 60 -7.05 -18.14 -11.47
N ARG A 61 -6.81 -19.40 -11.07
CA ARG A 61 -6.40 -19.76 -9.70
C ARG A 61 -5.11 -19.03 -9.29
N ALA A 62 -4.09 -19.04 -10.15
CA ALA A 62 -2.80 -18.43 -9.84
C ALA A 62 -2.85 -16.91 -9.61
N ILE A 63 -3.79 -16.18 -10.22
CA ILE A 63 -3.87 -14.71 -10.13
C ILE A 63 -5.06 -14.18 -9.32
N LEU A 64 -6.12 -14.97 -9.14
CA LEU A 64 -7.34 -14.57 -8.42
C LEU A 64 -7.52 -15.26 -7.07
N ASP A 65 -6.88 -16.40 -6.81
CA ASP A 65 -6.93 -16.98 -5.46
C ASP A 65 -6.33 -15.96 -4.47
N PHE A 66 -6.99 -15.79 -3.32
CA PHE A 66 -6.55 -14.81 -2.33
C PHE A 66 -5.23 -15.17 -1.68
N HIS A 67 -4.89 -16.47 -1.65
CA HIS A 67 -3.65 -16.97 -1.11
C HIS A 67 -3.17 -18.18 -1.93
N LEU A 68 -1.98 -18.08 -2.51
CA LEU A 68 -1.34 -19.16 -3.25
C LEU A 68 -0.62 -20.09 -2.28
N GLN A 69 -1.05 -21.35 -2.22
CA GLN A 69 -0.43 -22.35 -1.37
C GLN A 69 0.96 -22.73 -1.88
N MET A 70 1.91 -22.81 -0.96
CA MET A 70 3.23 -23.38 -1.20
C MET A 70 3.28 -24.82 -0.69
N ASP A 71 4.08 -25.65 -1.35
CA ASP A 71 4.24 -27.05 -0.95
C ASP A 71 4.86 -27.17 0.46
N ASP A 72 4.35 -28.10 1.25
CA ASP A 72 4.78 -28.30 2.64
C ASP A 72 6.26 -28.68 2.74
N ALA A 73 6.79 -29.48 1.79
CA ALA A 73 8.20 -29.84 1.79
C ALA A 73 9.08 -28.63 1.45
N PHE A 74 8.65 -27.78 0.52
CA PHE A 74 9.32 -26.50 0.24
C PHE A 74 9.37 -25.60 1.48
N LEU A 75 8.24 -25.42 2.18
CA LEU A 75 8.17 -24.57 3.38
C LEU A 75 9.07 -25.09 4.52
N ARG A 76 9.14 -26.41 4.73
CA ARG A 76 10.09 -27.00 5.68
C ARG A 76 11.53 -26.71 5.31
N ASP A 77 11.84 -26.81 4.03
CA ASP A 77 13.18 -26.58 3.55
C ASP A 77 13.57 -25.11 3.68
N GLU A 78 12.72 -24.19 3.23
CA GLU A 78 12.90 -22.75 3.41
C GLU A 78 13.15 -22.40 4.89
N ARG A 79 12.36 -22.94 5.81
CA ARG A 79 12.58 -22.72 7.25
C ARG A 79 13.96 -23.20 7.72
N ARG A 80 14.42 -24.37 7.26
CA ARG A 80 15.77 -24.89 7.59
C ARG A 80 16.86 -23.95 7.09
N HIS A 81 16.75 -23.45 5.86
CA HIS A 81 17.69 -22.49 5.30
C HIS A 81 17.75 -21.21 6.15
N LEU A 82 16.60 -20.64 6.51
CA LEU A 82 16.53 -19.43 7.33
C LEU A 82 17.11 -19.62 8.74
N GLU A 83 16.87 -20.76 9.38
CA GLU A 83 17.44 -21.08 10.71
C GLU A 83 18.97 -21.24 10.65
N ARG A 84 19.51 -21.73 9.52
CA ARG A 84 20.95 -21.88 9.26
C ARG A 84 21.67 -20.61 8.82
N GLU A 85 20.98 -19.46 8.85
CA GLU A 85 21.53 -18.16 8.39
C GLU A 85 21.86 -18.14 6.89
N GLU A 86 21.24 -19.04 6.13
CA GLU A 86 21.32 -19.03 4.67
C GLU A 86 20.28 -18.05 4.10
N ALA A 87 20.53 -17.58 2.88
CA ALA A 87 19.58 -16.73 2.19
C ALA A 87 18.28 -17.49 1.88
N SER A 88 17.15 -16.77 1.89
CA SER A 88 15.86 -17.30 1.44
C SER A 88 15.98 -17.87 0.03
N ARG A 89 15.30 -19.00 -0.22
CA ARG A 89 15.23 -19.62 -1.55
C ARG A 89 14.20 -18.96 -2.46
N LEU A 90 13.43 -18.01 -1.93
CA LEU A 90 12.43 -17.25 -2.67
C LEU A 90 13.14 -16.20 -3.54
N TYR A 91 13.01 -16.36 -4.86
CA TYR A 91 13.53 -15.40 -5.83
C TYR A 91 12.60 -14.18 -6.01
N GLU A 92 11.30 -14.35 -5.77
CA GLU A 92 10.26 -13.38 -6.12
C GLU A 92 9.24 -13.24 -4.99
N VAL A 93 8.36 -12.23 -5.10
CA VAL A 93 7.24 -12.02 -4.18
C VAL A 93 6.35 -13.27 -4.09
N THR A 94 5.87 -13.53 -2.87
CA THR A 94 5.06 -14.70 -2.55
C THR A 94 3.56 -14.48 -2.71
N ALA A 95 3.12 -13.22 -2.74
CA ALA A 95 1.71 -12.86 -2.88
C ALA A 95 1.36 -12.37 -4.30
N TRP A 96 0.84 -13.27 -5.14
CA TRP A 96 0.29 -12.95 -6.45
C TRP A 96 -1.24 -13.07 -6.42
N SER A 97 -1.93 -12.02 -5.93
CA SER A 97 -3.39 -12.00 -5.92
C SER A 97 -3.91 -10.65 -6.38
N MET A 98 -4.41 -10.58 -7.62
CA MET A 98 -4.92 -9.35 -8.21
C MET A 98 -6.11 -8.75 -7.42
N PRO A 99 -7.07 -9.54 -6.89
CA PRO A 99 -8.13 -8.99 -6.05
C PRO A 99 -7.60 -8.28 -4.80
N VAL A 100 -6.53 -8.80 -4.19
CA VAL A 100 -5.87 -8.19 -3.03
C VAL A 100 -5.08 -6.95 -3.45
N SER A 101 -4.31 -7.00 -4.54
CA SER A 101 -3.56 -5.85 -5.06
C SER A 101 -4.47 -4.68 -5.47
N TYR A 102 -5.63 -5.00 -6.05
CA TYR A 102 -6.62 -4.03 -6.51
C TYR A 102 -7.60 -3.65 -5.40
N GLN A 103 -7.67 -4.44 -4.33
CA GLN A 103 -8.63 -4.31 -3.23
C GLN A 103 -10.06 -4.12 -3.74
N THR A 104 -10.44 -4.96 -4.71
CA THR A 104 -11.80 -5.01 -5.24
C THR A 104 -12.66 -5.81 -4.28
N GLU A 105 -13.94 -5.44 -4.15
CA GLU A 105 -14.89 -6.26 -3.41
C GLU A 105 -15.06 -7.60 -4.15
N SER A 106 -14.47 -8.66 -3.62
CA SER A 106 -14.28 -9.93 -4.33
C SER A 106 -14.47 -11.09 -3.38
N TYR A 107 -15.14 -12.13 -3.87
CA TYR A 107 -15.51 -13.29 -3.07
C TYR A 107 -15.22 -14.57 -3.86
N TRP A 108 -14.76 -15.60 -3.16
CA TRP A 108 -14.65 -16.96 -3.67
C TRP A 108 -15.85 -17.78 -3.21
N SER A 109 -16.39 -18.61 -4.11
CA SER A 109 -17.44 -19.57 -3.80
C SER A 109 -17.18 -20.90 -4.51
N PRO A 110 -17.47 -22.05 -3.87
CA PRO A 110 -17.45 -23.34 -4.56
C PRO A 110 -18.67 -23.54 -5.46
N THR A 111 -19.68 -22.64 -5.39
CA THR A 111 -20.94 -22.74 -6.13
C THR A 111 -21.00 -21.69 -7.23
N ILE A 112 -21.38 -22.11 -8.43
CA ILE A 112 -21.73 -21.17 -9.51
C ILE A 112 -23.18 -20.73 -9.28
N PRO A 113 -23.48 -19.43 -9.21
CA PRO A 113 -24.84 -18.96 -8.97
C PRO A 113 -25.74 -19.27 -10.18
N ASP A 114 -26.98 -19.69 -9.89
CA ASP A 114 -28.03 -19.84 -10.90
C ASP A 114 -28.69 -18.48 -11.17
N VAL A 115 -28.08 -17.69 -12.07
CA VAL A 115 -28.53 -16.36 -12.46
C VAL A 115 -28.25 -16.13 -13.95
N PRO A 116 -29.17 -15.49 -14.69
CA PRO A 116 -28.87 -15.05 -16.05
C PRO A 116 -27.62 -14.18 -16.07
N ARG A 117 -26.72 -14.46 -17.03
CA ARG A 117 -25.42 -13.81 -17.13
C ARG A 117 -25.00 -13.61 -18.57
N ALA A 118 -24.44 -12.43 -18.87
CA ALA A 118 -23.90 -12.10 -20.18
C ALA A 118 -22.36 -12.16 -20.16
N ARG A 119 -21.74 -12.63 -21.24
CA ARG A 119 -20.28 -12.60 -21.39
C ARG A 119 -19.82 -11.16 -21.60
N VAL A 120 -18.82 -10.73 -20.83
CA VAL A 120 -18.28 -9.36 -20.91
C VAL A 120 -17.25 -9.27 -22.02
N THR A 121 -17.28 -8.17 -22.79
CA THR A 121 -16.28 -7.88 -23.82
C THR A 121 -15.45 -6.63 -23.51
N LEU A 122 -14.23 -6.54 -24.07
CA LEU A 122 -13.39 -5.34 -23.90
C LEU A 122 -14.05 -4.07 -24.45
N ALA A 123 -14.92 -4.20 -25.46
CA ALA A 123 -15.63 -3.06 -26.04
C ALA A 123 -16.65 -2.46 -25.06
N GLU A 124 -17.29 -3.29 -24.24
CA GLU A 124 -18.27 -2.88 -23.22
C GLU A 124 -17.61 -2.24 -22.00
N LEU A 125 -16.35 -2.56 -21.74
CA LEU A 125 -15.58 -1.98 -20.62
C LEU A 125 -14.91 -0.65 -20.94
N ARG A 126 -15.13 -0.09 -22.14
CA ARG A 126 -14.50 1.17 -22.55
C ARG A 126 -14.73 2.25 -21.49
N ARG A 127 -13.65 2.51 -20.75
CA ARG A 127 -13.50 3.62 -19.81
C ARG A 127 -13.60 4.89 -20.63
N THR A 128 -14.62 5.70 -20.36
CA THR A 128 -14.66 7.17 -20.32
C THR A 128 -16.11 7.63 -20.54
N ASP A 129 -16.93 7.54 -19.49
CA ASP A 129 -18.23 8.21 -19.34
C ASP A 129 -18.10 9.54 -18.56
N GLY A 130 -16.87 9.89 -18.14
CA GLY A 130 -16.59 11.15 -17.46
C GLY A 130 -17.04 12.36 -18.27
N HIS A 131 -17.86 13.19 -17.65
CA HIS A 131 -18.51 14.34 -18.27
C HIS A 131 -18.65 15.49 -17.25
N LEU A 132 -18.58 16.72 -17.75
CA LEU A 132 -18.98 17.92 -17.04
C LEU A 132 -20.51 18.09 -17.07
N PHE A 133 -21.14 17.90 -15.91
CA PHE A 133 -22.52 18.25 -15.69
C PHE A 133 -22.65 19.73 -15.36
N HIS A 134 -23.67 20.36 -15.94
CA HIS A 134 -24.02 21.76 -15.68
C HIS A 134 -22.86 22.76 -15.95
N PRO A 135 -22.39 22.85 -17.21
CA PRO A 135 -21.22 23.66 -17.59
C PRO A 135 -21.38 25.16 -17.34
N ASP A 136 -22.61 25.65 -17.21
CA ASP A 136 -22.96 27.07 -17.05
C ASP A 136 -23.08 27.53 -15.59
N ALA A 137 -22.77 26.63 -14.66
CA ALA A 137 -22.89 26.80 -13.21
C ALA A 137 -22.27 28.11 -12.70
N LYS A 138 -22.99 28.85 -11.85
CA LYS A 138 -22.59 30.21 -11.44
C LYS A 138 -21.52 30.25 -10.35
N TYR A 139 -21.48 29.27 -9.45
CA TYR A 139 -20.56 29.31 -8.31
C TYR A 139 -19.24 28.57 -8.59
N GLY A 140 -19.31 27.31 -9.00
CA GLY A 140 -18.12 26.48 -9.16
C GLY A 140 -18.41 25.06 -9.60
N PHE A 141 -17.38 24.22 -9.51
CA PHE A 141 -17.38 22.84 -9.96
C PHE A 141 -16.82 21.91 -8.88
N LEU A 142 -17.42 20.74 -8.75
CA LEU A 142 -17.12 19.74 -7.73
C LEU A 142 -16.67 18.43 -8.36
N ILE A 143 -15.70 17.79 -7.70
CA ILE A 143 -15.21 16.44 -8.02
C ILE A 143 -15.29 15.61 -6.74
N ASP A 144 -15.96 14.46 -6.81
CA ASP A 144 -16.06 13.51 -5.70
C ASP A 144 -14.66 12.99 -5.32
N GLY A 145 -14.24 13.12 -4.06
CA GLY A 145 -12.90 12.72 -3.60
C GLY A 145 -12.71 11.23 -3.36
N GLY A 146 -13.78 10.44 -3.36
CA GLY A 146 -13.81 9.02 -3.00
C GLY A 146 -13.36 8.06 -4.09
N ARG A 147 -13.15 8.55 -5.33
CA ARG A 147 -12.64 7.76 -6.45
C ARG A 147 -11.14 7.97 -6.60
N ASP A 148 -10.42 6.92 -7.00
CA ASP A 148 -8.97 6.99 -7.25
C ASP A 148 -8.63 8.04 -8.31
N ARG A 149 -9.40 8.06 -9.41
CA ARG A 149 -9.21 8.96 -10.55
C ARG A 149 -9.42 10.44 -10.21
N SER A 150 -10.04 10.75 -9.08
CA SER A 150 -10.25 12.12 -8.65
C SER A 150 -8.93 12.84 -8.35
N ILE A 151 -7.93 12.12 -7.84
CA ILE A 151 -6.59 12.69 -7.63
C ILE A 151 -5.86 12.92 -8.96
N ASP A 152 -6.10 12.07 -9.97
CA ASP A 152 -5.55 12.22 -11.31
C ASP A 152 -6.15 13.46 -11.98
N ALA A 153 -7.48 13.66 -11.85
CA ALA A 153 -8.15 14.87 -12.31
C ALA A 153 -7.63 16.12 -11.58
N ALA A 154 -7.46 16.04 -10.25
CA ALA A 154 -6.92 17.13 -9.46
C ALA A 154 -5.50 17.51 -9.91
N ALA A 155 -4.63 16.53 -10.14
CA ALA A 155 -3.27 16.74 -10.61
C ALA A 155 -3.25 17.44 -11.98
N ARG A 156 -4.06 16.99 -12.93
CA ARG A 156 -4.16 17.60 -14.28
C ARG A 156 -4.74 19.02 -14.26
N LEU A 157 -5.68 19.29 -13.35
CA LEU A 157 -6.21 20.65 -13.16
C LEU A 157 -5.16 21.60 -12.60
N LEU A 158 -4.36 21.13 -11.63
CA LEU A 158 -3.24 21.91 -11.08
C LEU A 158 -2.15 22.14 -12.15
N GLU A 159 -1.82 21.14 -12.96
CA GLU A 159 -0.86 21.25 -14.07
C GLU A 159 -1.34 22.24 -15.14
N ALA A 160 -2.65 22.29 -15.39
CA ALA A 160 -3.27 23.30 -16.25
C ALA A 160 -3.37 24.70 -15.61
N GLY A 161 -2.90 24.88 -14.37
CA GLY A 161 -2.83 26.17 -13.68
C GLY A 161 -4.12 26.61 -12.96
N TYR A 162 -5.08 25.71 -12.80
CA TYR A 162 -6.33 26.02 -12.11
C TYR A 162 -6.18 26.04 -10.59
N ARG A 163 -6.87 26.98 -9.94
CA ARG A 163 -7.00 27.06 -8.48
C ARG A 163 -8.01 26.05 -7.98
N LEU A 164 -7.49 25.00 -7.36
CA LEU A 164 -8.25 23.87 -6.82
C LEU A 164 -8.21 23.88 -5.30
N HIS A 165 -9.33 23.54 -4.66
CA HIS A 165 -9.38 23.36 -3.20
C HIS A 165 -9.74 21.92 -2.87
N ALA A 166 -9.16 21.38 -1.78
CA ALA A 166 -9.59 20.12 -1.19
C ALA A 166 -10.46 20.38 0.04
N ALA A 167 -11.60 19.68 0.13
CA ALA A 167 -12.47 19.69 1.29
C ALA A 167 -11.89 18.83 2.41
N ARG A 168 -11.79 19.39 3.62
CA ARG A 168 -11.31 18.68 4.80
C ARG A 168 -12.42 17.87 5.46
N GLU A 169 -13.65 18.38 5.43
CA GLU A 169 -14.84 17.76 6.00
C GLU A 169 -15.80 17.30 4.88
N PRO A 170 -16.62 16.26 5.11
CA PRO A 170 -17.67 15.89 4.17
C PRO A 170 -18.76 16.96 4.12
N PHE A 171 -19.43 17.08 2.98
CA PHE A 171 -20.54 18.03 2.77
C PHE A 171 -21.54 17.47 1.76
N ALA A 172 -22.74 18.05 1.70
CA ALA A 172 -23.73 17.73 0.68
C ALA A 172 -24.28 19.00 0.02
N ILE A 173 -24.46 18.95 -1.29
CA ILE A 173 -25.04 20.05 -2.06
C ILE A 173 -25.71 19.51 -3.33
N ALA A 174 -26.86 20.09 -3.68
CA ALA A 174 -27.64 19.70 -4.85
C ALA A 174 -27.99 18.19 -4.86
N GLY A 175 -28.35 17.67 -3.69
CA GLY A 175 -28.72 16.26 -3.49
C GLY A 175 -27.58 15.25 -3.64
N ARG A 176 -26.31 15.69 -3.75
CA ARG A 176 -25.13 14.82 -3.79
C ARG A 176 -24.27 15.00 -2.54
N ALA A 177 -23.79 13.90 -1.98
CA ALA A 177 -22.83 13.89 -0.88
C ALA A 177 -21.40 13.80 -1.41
N TYR A 178 -20.50 14.54 -0.78
CA TYR A 178 -19.09 14.64 -1.15
C TYR A 178 -18.23 14.25 0.06
N PRO A 179 -17.40 13.20 -0.04
CA PRO A 179 -16.54 12.78 1.07
C PRO A 179 -15.37 13.75 1.30
N ARG A 180 -14.64 13.54 2.40
CA ARG A 180 -13.34 14.21 2.64
C ARG A 180 -12.41 14.02 1.44
N GLY A 181 -11.68 15.07 1.09
CA GLY A 181 -10.82 15.09 -0.09
C GLY A 181 -11.54 15.33 -1.41
N SER A 182 -12.84 15.66 -1.40
CA SER A 182 -13.51 16.17 -2.60
C SER A 182 -12.95 17.52 -3.01
N PHE A 183 -12.95 17.80 -4.31
CA PHE A 183 -12.32 18.99 -4.85
C PHE A 183 -13.34 20.04 -5.28
N LEU A 184 -12.98 21.31 -5.06
CA LEU A 184 -13.77 22.47 -5.43
C LEU A 184 -12.94 23.42 -6.29
N LEU A 185 -13.43 23.69 -7.50
CA LEU A 185 -13.02 24.82 -8.32
C LEU A 185 -14.07 25.93 -8.22
N ARG A 186 -13.71 27.05 -7.61
CA ARG A 186 -14.58 28.23 -7.63
C ARG A 186 -14.43 28.93 -8.97
N ARG A 187 -15.55 29.17 -9.68
CA ARG A 187 -15.53 29.82 -11.00
C ARG A 187 -14.87 31.20 -10.93
N ARG A 188 -15.25 32.01 -9.92
CA ARG A 188 -14.68 33.36 -9.73
C ARG A 188 -13.15 33.35 -9.55
N ALA A 189 -12.61 32.35 -8.86
CA ALA A 189 -11.16 32.23 -8.64
C ALA A 189 -10.39 31.82 -9.90
N ASN A 190 -11.09 31.28 -10.90
CA ASN A 190 -10.55 30.78 -12.17
C ASN A 190 -11.07 31.57 -13.38
N ALA A 191 -11.69 32.72 -13.17
CA ALA A 191 -12.36 33.50 -14.22
C ALA A 191 -11.41 34.08 -15.28
N ALA A 192 -10.10 34.09 -15.01
CA ALA A 192 -9.08 34.52 -15.97
C ALA A 192 -8.86 33.51 -17.11
N SER A 193 -9.31 32.25 -16.96
CA SER A 193 -9.20 31.23 -18.00
C SER A 193 -10.51 31.13 -18.79
N PRO A 194 -10.57 31.60 -20.05
CA PRO A 194 -11.76 31.47 -20.88
C PRO A 194 -12.05 30.01 -21.28
N SER A 195 -11.05 29.12 -21.25
CA SER A 195 -11.18 27.70 -21.61
C SER A 195 -11.60 26.79 -20.46
N LEU A 196 -11.92 27.33 -19.28
CA LEU A 196 -12.20 26.55 -18.06
C LEU A 196 -13.18 25.39 -18.31
N THR A 197 -14.32 25.66 -18.94
CA THR A 197 -15.35 24.63 -19.18
C THR A 197 -14.90 23.58 -20.19
N GLU A 198 -14.16 23.96 -21.24
CA GLU A 198 -13.60 23.03 -22.23
C GLU A 198 -12.52 22.14 -21.61
N ASP A 199 -11.66 22.71 -20.76
CA ASP A 199 -10.64 21.97 -20.04
C ASP A 199 -11.22 21.01 -19.01
N LEU A 200 -12.27 21.42 -18.27
CA LEU A 200 -13.00 20.56 -17.35
C LEU A 200 -13.62 19.38 -18.09
N GLU A 201 -14.31 19.61 -19.21
CA GLU A 201 -14.90 18.55 -20.03
C GLU A 201 -13.82 17.61 -20.59
N ARG A 202 -12.71 18.15 -21.07
CA ARG A 202 -11.57 17.35 -21.56
C ARG A 202 -10.97 16.49 -20.44
N ILE A 203 -10.74 17.06 -19.26
CA ILE A 203 -10.16 16.33 -18.11
C ILE A 203 -11.14 15.28 -17.58
N ALA A 204 -12.43 15.61 -17.50
CA ALA A 204 -13.50 14.67 -17.15
C ALA A 204 -13.46 13.45 -18.06
N ARG A 205 -13.41 13.66 -19.38
CA ARG A 205 -13.28 12.57 -20.35
C ARG A 205 -11.99 11.80 -20.18
N GLN A 206 -10.83 12.47 -20.15
CA GLN A 206 -9.53 11.81 -20.06
C GLN A 206 -9.36 10.93 -18.81
N THR A 207 -9.91 11.38 -17.68
CA THR A 207 -9.80 10.66 -16.40
C THR A 207 -10.97 9.71 -16.18
N GLY A 208 -12.11 9.91 -16.86
CA GLY A 208 -13.34 9.17 -16.63
C GLY A 208 -14.06 9.55 -15.34
N ILE A 209 -13.88 10.80 -14.85
CA ILE A 209 -14.55 11.30 -13.64
C ILE A 209 -15.72 12.22 -14.02
N GLU A 210 -16.77 12.22 -13.20
CA GLU A 210 -17.82 13.24 -13.28
C GLU A 210 -17.35 14.54 -12.62
N ILE A 211 -17.60 15.66 -13.29
CA ILE A 211 -17.42 16.99 -12.71
C ILE A 211 -18.80 17.65 -12.66
N VAL A 212 -19.19 18.18 -11.50
CA VAL A 212 -20.55 18.70 -11.29
C VAL A 212 -20.51 20.21 -11.03
N GLY A 213 -21.14 20.99 -11.90
CA GLY A 213 -21.33 22.42 -11.71
C GLY A 213 -22.44 22.76 -10.71
N VAL A 214 -22.16 23.68 -9.78
CA VAL A 214 -23.10 24.17 -8.76
C VAL A 214 -23.29 25.69 -8.84
N ASP A 215 -24.51 26.16 -8.59
CA ASP A 215 -24.88 27.59 -8.66
C ASP A 215 -24.73 28.34 -7.35
N SER A 216 -24.73 27.63 -6.22
CA SER A 216 -24.72 28.20 -4.88
C SER A 216 -23.53 27.70 -4.07
N ALA A 217 -23.17 28.46 -3.04
CA ALA A 217 -22.20 28.06 -2.03
C ALA A 217 -22.85 27.30 -0.84
N LEU A 218 -24.17 27.38 -0.72
CA LEU A 218 -24.92 26.91 0.45
C LEU A 218 -25.04 25.38 0.42
N ALA A 219 -24.43 24.72 1.39
CA ALA A 219 -24.51 23.29 1.56
C ALA A 219 -25.83 22.90 2.26
N GLU A 220 -26.34 21.72 1.91
CA GLU A 220 -27.46 21.08 2.60
C GLU A 220 -27.02 20.49 3.95
N SER A 221 -25.77 20.04 4.02
CA SER A 221 -25.11 19.58 5.24
C SER A 221 -23.59 19.73 5.12
N GLY A 222 -22.90 19.79 6.28
CA GLY A 222 -21.47 20.07 6.31
C GLY A 222 -21.16 21.54 6.06
N SER A 223 -19.96 21.83 5.59
CA SER A 223 -19.48 23.20 5.41
C SER A 223 -19.88 23.78 4.07
N ASP A 224 -20.36 25.02 4.09
CA ASP A 224 -20.58 25.81 2.87
C ASP A 224 -19.30 25.89 2.04
N LEU A 225 -19.46 25.96 0.72
CA LEU A 225 -18.34 25.99 -0.23
C LEU A 225 -17.47 27.26 -0.09
N GLY A 226 -17.96 28.28 0.61
CA GLY A 226 -17.20 29.49 0.98
C GLY A 226 -16.50 29.42 2.33
N GLY A 227 -16.68 28.33 3.09
CA GLY A 227 -16.16 28.15 4.44
C GLY A 227 -14.67 27.81 4.51
N ASN A 228 -14.17 27.71 5.75
CA ASN A 228 -12.75 27.52 6.06
C ASN A 228 -12.26 26.07 5.87
N ASP A 229 -13.16 25.13 5.57
CA ASP A 229 -12.83 23.70 5.42
C ASP A 229 -12.33 23.34 4.02
N PHE A 230 -12.28 24.31 3.11
CA PHE A 230 -11.72 24.16 1.78
C PHE A 230 -10.30 24.75 1.73
N ARG A 231 -9.30 23.89 1.63
CA ARG A 231 -7.89 24.30 1.56
C ARG A 231 -7.43 24.40 0.12
N LEU A 232 -6.83 25.54 -0.23
CA LEU A 232 -6.22 25.75 -1.54
C LEU A 232 -5.05 24.78 -1.71
N LEU A 233 -5.00 24.09 -2.83
CA LEU A 233 -3.90 23.22 -3.21
C LEU A 233 -2.83 24.01 -3.97
N GLU A 234 -1.59 23.55 -3.85
CA GLU A 234 -0.45 24.08 -4.60
C GLU A 234 -0.03 23.07 -5.67
N MET A 235 0.40 23.57 -6.84
CA MET A 235 0.90 22.71 -7.91
C MET A 235 2.17 21.95 -7.46
N PRO A 236 2.17 20.61 -7.50
CA PRO A 236 3.37 19.82 -7.24
C PRO A 236 4.41 20.00 -8.35
N ARG A 237 5.60 20.51 -7.99
CA ARG A 237 6.82 20.50 -8.82
C ARG A 237 7.71 19.39 -8.30
N VAL A 238 7.67 18.24 -8.96
CA VAL A 238 8.21 17.00 -8.43
C VAL A 238 9.59 16.68 -9.00
N GLY A 239 10.54 16.45 -8.10
CA GLY A 239 11.82 15.83 -8.40
C GLY A 239 11.90 14.42 -7.83
N VAL A 240 12.39 13.46 -8.61
CA VAL A 240 12.68 12.09 -8.12
C VAL A 240 14.17 11.82 -8.28
N PHE A 241 14.82 11.31 -7.23
CA PHE A 241 16.21 10.90 -7.33
C PHE A 241 16.35 9.67 -8.24
N ALA A 242 17.31 9.73 -9.15
CA ALA A 242 17.55 8.75 -10.20
C ALA A 242 19.06 8.56 -10.42
N GLY A 243 19.43 7.64 -11.32
CA GLY A 243 20.81 7.27 -11.57
C GLY A 243 21.35 6.28 -10.53
N SER A 244 22.55 5.75 -10.75
CA SER A 244 23.14 4.77 -9.83
C SER A 244 23.41 5.38 -8.45
N PRO A 245 23.06 4.72 -7.33
CA PRO A 245 22.55 3.34 -7.19
C PRO A 245 21.03 3.20 -6.99
N VAL A 246 20.20 4.13 -7.47
CA VAL A 246 18.74 4.01 -7.40
C VAL A 246 18.27 2.75 -8.14
N SER A 247 17.35 2.01 -7.51
CA SER A 247 16.75 0.81 -8.09
C SER A 247 15.94 1.15 -9.35
N PRO A 248 16.27 0.58 -10.54
CA PRO A 248 15.52 0.88 -11.77
C PRO A 248 14.03 0.52 -11.67
N PRO A 249 13.60 -0.60 -11.05
CA PRO A 249 12.18 -0.86 -10.79
C PRO A 249 11.52 0.22 -9.93
N ALA A 250 12.18 0.69 -8.86
CA ALA A 250 11.61 1.71 -7.95
C ALA A 250 11.47 3.08 -8.64
N PHE A 251 12.41 3.45 -9.51
CA PHE A 251 12.25 4.64 -10.36
C PHE A 251 11.15 4.44 -11.41
N GLY A 252 11.13 3.28 -12.07
CA GLY A 252 10.21 2.98 -13.16
C GLY A 252 8.73 2.99 -12.75
N GLU A 253 8.41 2.46 -11.58
CA GLU A 253 7.01 2.49 -11.06
C GLU A 253 6.54 3.90 -10.71
N ILE A 254 7.43 4.76 -10.20
CA ILE A 254 7.13 6.18 -9.94
C ILE A 254 6.93 6.89 -11.28
N TRP A 255 7.86 6.71 -12.22
CA TRP A 255 7.76 7.36 -13.53
C TRP A 255 6.49 6.95 -14.28
N PHE A 256 6.17 5.66 -14.30
CA PHE A 256 4.92 5.15 -14.88
C PHE A 256 3.68 5.84 -14.30
N LEU A 257 3.61 5.98 -12.96
CA LEU A 257 2.49 6.63 -12.30
C LEU A 257 2.31 8.09 -12.75
N PHE A 258 3.41 8.81 -12.91
CA PHE A 258 3.39 10.22 -13.32
C PHE A 258 2.97 10.40 -14.77
N ASP A 259 3.49 9.55 -15.67
CA ASP A 259 3.28 9.66 -17.11
C ASP A 259 1.90 9.13 -17.53
N GLU A 260 1.55 7.92 -17.07
CA GLU A 260 0.34 7.21 -17.52
C GLU A 260 -0.90 7.57 -16.69
N GLU A 261 -0.76 7.83 -15.39
CA GLU A 261 -1.91 8.05 -14.51
C GLU A 261 -2.11 9.53 -14.17
N LEU A 262 -1.20 10.13 -13.41
CA LEU A 262 -1.34 11.52 -12.93
C LEU A 262 -1.33 12.54 -14.07
N GLY A 263 -0.49 12.34 -15.09
CA GLY A 263 -0.35 13.26 -16.22
C GLY A 263 0.24 14.61 -15.82
N ILE A 264 1.20 14.61 -14.88
CA ILE A 264 1.92 15.81 -14.43
C ILE A 264 3.43 15.62 -14.58
N ARG A 265 4.18 16.72 -14.65
CA ARG A 265 5.62 16.67 -14.89
C ARG A 265 6.39 16.07 -13.71
N LEU A 266 7.33 15.17 -14.03
CA LEU A 266 8.31 14.59 -13.12
C LEU A 266 9.72 14.86 -13.65
N SER A 267 10.59 15.42 -12.81
CA SER A 267 12.00 15.63 -13.16
C SER A 267 12.91 14.59 -12.49
N PRO A 268 13.63 13.75 -13.24
CA PRO A 268 14.71 12.94 -12.70
C PRO A 268 15.86 13.83 -12.22
N ILE A 269 16.34 13.59 -11.00
CA ILE A 269 17.47 14.26 -10.38
C ILE A 269 18.60 13.24 -10.25
N ASP A 270 19.76 13.50 -10.85
CA ASP A 270 20.94 12.64 -10.65
C ASP A 270 21.37 12.68 -9.17
N LEU A 271 21.33 11.53 -8.51
CA LEU A 271 21.69 11.39 -7.10
C LEU A 271 23.15 11.81 -6.81
N LEU A 272 24.05 11.70 -7.78
CA LEU A 272 25.45 12.11 -7.63
C LEU A 272 25.67 13.61 -7.85
N ALA A 273 24.75 14.27 -8.55
CA ALA A 273 24.84 15.68 -8.90
C ALA A 273 23.45 16.35 -8.87
N PRO A 274 22.83 16.49 -7.68
CA PRO A 274 21.42 16.86 -7.57
C PRO A 274 21.05 18.28 -8.03
N GLY A 275 22.06 19.12 -8.29
CA GLY A 275 21.85 20.48 -8.75
C GLY A 275 21.06 21.34 -7.76
N ASP A 276 20.19 22.19 -8.30
CA ASP A 276 19.35 23.11 -7.53
C ASP A 276 17.99 22.48 -7.17
N LEU A 277 17.79 22.24 -5.88
CA LEU A 277 16.58 21.62 -5.33
C LEU A 277 15.42 22.61 -5.16
N ASP A 278 15.67 23.93 -5.16
CA ASP A 278 14.62 24.93 -4.93
C ASP A 278 13.65 25.05 -6.13
N LYS A 279 13.96 24.40 -7.26
CA LYS A 279 13.05 24.20 -8.39
C LYS A 279 11.84 23.33 -8.03
N TYR A 280 11.96 22.51 -7.00
CA TYR A 280 10.98 21.50 -6.59
C TYR A 280 10.37 21.84 -5.22
N ASN A 281 9.08 21.56 -5.06
CA ASN A 281 8.42 21.56 -3.74
C ASN A 281 8.12 20.15 -3.23
N VAL A 282 8.30 19.12 -4.07
CA VAL A 282 8.23 17.70 -3.70
C VAL A 282 9.49 16.99 -4.18
N LEU A 283 10.17 16.28 -3.29
CA LEU A 283 11.30 15.41 -3.61
C LEU A 283 10.99 13.98 -3.20
N ILE A 284 11.32 13.01 -4.06
CA ILE A 284 11.10 11.59 -3.82
C ILE A 284 12.43 10.85 -3.74
N LEU A 285 12.70 10.16 -2.62
CA LEU A 285 13.84 9.26 -2.42
C LEU A 285 13.35 7.81 -2.50
N PRO A 286 13.58 7.12 -3.64
CA PRO A 286 13.16 5.74 -3.83
C PRO A 286 14.12 4.74 -3.14
N SER A 287 13.84 3.45 -3.31
CA SER A 287 14.74 2.37 -2.88
C SER A 287 15.98 2.26 -3.78
N LEU A 288 17.05 1.68 -3.25
CA LEU A 288 18.35 1.52 -3.89
C LEU A 288 18.57 0.08 -4.33
N TYR A 289 19.55 -0.13 -5.21
CA TYR A 289 20.20 -1.42 -5.40
C TYR A 289 21.49 -1.48 -4.55
N ALA A 290 21.36 -1.09 -3.28
CA ALA A 290 22.42 -0.97 -2.29
C ALA A 290 21.81 -0.82 -0.88
N GLU A 291 22.65 -0.93 0.15
CA GLU A 291 22.24 -0.66 1.53
C GLU A 291 21.80 0.82 1.75
N PRO A 292 20.86 1.10 2.66
CA PRO A 292 20.33 2.45 2.88
C PRO A 292 21.40 3.46 3.32
N GLU A 293 22.48 3.02 3.98
CA GLU A 293 23.61 3.87 4.38
C GLU A 293 24.29 4.53 3.17
N ARG A 294 24.08 3.98 1.97
CA ARG A 294 24.61 4.56 0.74
C ARG A 294 24.06 5.95 0.47
N TYR A 295 22.81 6.25 0.83
CA TYR A 295 22.28 7.62 0.77
C TYR A 295 23.11 8.57 1.65
N ARG A 296 23.38 8.17 2.89
CA ARG A 296 24.17 8.96 3.83
C ARG A 296 25.59 9.21 3.33
N GLN A 297 26.21 8.19 2.72
CA GLN A 297 27.55 8.32 2.12
C GLN A 297 27.58 9.30 0.95
N LEU A 298 26.55 9.26 0.09
CA LEU A 298 26.47 10.11 -1.11
C LEU A 298 26.12 11.56 -0.77
N PHE A 299 25.13 11.78 0.10
CA PHE A 299 24.78 13.15 0.52
C PHE A 299 25.85 13.79 1.40
N GLY A 300 26.55 13.00 2.23
CA GLY A 300 27.44 13.52 3.26
C GLY A 300 26.70 14.42 4.27
N LYS A 301 27.46 15.04 5.19
CA LYS A 301 26.86 15.92 6.21
C LYS A 301 26.22 17.16 5.60
N GLU A 302 26.91 17.79 4.65
CA GLU A 302 26.43 19.04 4.01
C GLU A 302 25.16 18.81 3.17
N GLY A 303 25.08 17.70 2.43
CA GLY A 303 23.89 17.36 1.65
C GLY A 303 22.68 17.06 2.54
N ILE A 304 22.89 16.39 3.68
CA ILE A 304 21.83 16.13 4.66
C ILE A 304 21.31 17.43 5.28
N GLU A 305 22.21 18.34 5.68
CA GLU A 305 21.80 19.65 6.21
C GLU A 305 21.11 20.52 5.15
N ARG A 306 21.55 20.45 3.88
CA ARG A 306 20.86 21.12 2.77
C ARG A 306 19.46 20.55 2.56
N LEU A 307 19.31 19.23 2.57
CA LEU A 307 18.01 18.56 2.43
C LEU A 307 17.08 18.94 3.58
N LYS A 308 17.58 18.89 4.82
CA LYS A 308 16.85 19.31 6.02
C LYS A 308 16.38 20.76 5.93
N GLY A 309 17.29 21.68 5.58
CA GLY A 309 16.94 23.09 5.40
C GLY A 309 15.93 23.31 4.27
N TRP A 310 15.97 22.51 3.19
CA TRP A 310 14.96 22.56 2.12
C TRP A 310 13.57 22.13 2.63
N VAL A 311 13.49 21.06 3.42
CA VAL A 311 12.23 20.65 4.08
C VAL A 311 11.73 21.76 5.00
N GLU A 312 12.58 22.28 5.89
CA GLU A 312 12.21 23.36 6.82
C GLU A 312 11.62 24.61 6.12
N ARG A 313 12.09 24.90 4.89
CA ARG A 313 11.61 26.02 4.09
C ARG A 313 10.27 25.79 3.39
N GLY A 314 9.71 24.57 3.41
CA GLY A 314 8.44 24.25 2.76
C GLY A 314 8.50 23.10 1.77
N GLY A 315 9.61 22.35 1.72
CA GLY A 315 9.72 21.16 0.88
C GLY A 315 8.95 19.96 1.46
N THR A 316 8.37 19.14 0.59
CA THR A 316 7.81 17.84 0.96
C THR A 316 8.76 16.73 0.53
N LEU A 317 9.33 16.02 1.50
CA LEU A 317 10.21 14.87 1.26
C LEU A 317 9.42 13.57 1.35
N ILE A 318 9.28 12.84 0.26
CA ILE A 318 8.64 11.52 0.21
C ILE A 318 9.75 10.46 0.15
N VAL A 319 9.79 9.53 1.10
CA VAL A 319 10.82 8.49 1.17
C VAL A 319 10.22 7.10 1.19
N ILE A 320 10.81 6.17 0.45
CA ILE A 320 10.24 4.83 0.20
C ILE A 320 11.32 3.76 0.41
N GLY A 321 11.02 2.72 1.21
CA GLY A 321 11.92 1.57 1.42
C GLY A 321 13.29 2.00 1.95
N ASP A 322 14.37 1.79 1.20
CA ASP A 322 15.72 2.19 1.65
C ASP A 322 15.85 3.70 1.92
N GLY A 323 15.14 4.55 1.16
CA GLY A 323 15.07 5.98 1.45
C GLY A 323 14.42 6.26 2.81
N ALA A 324 13.40 5.48 3.16
CA ALA A 324 12.75 5.53 4.46
C ALA A 324 13.67 5.05 5.59
N ALA A 325 14.41 3.96 5.36
CA ALA A 325 15.40 3.46 6.31
C ALA A 325 16.52 4.48 6.56
N PHE A 326 17.03 5.13 5.50
CA PHE A 326 18.00 6.22 5.61
C PHE A 326 17.49 7.39 6.45
N VAL A 327 16.27 7.88 6.19
CA VAL A 327 15.69 9.02 6.92
C VAL A 327 15.33 8.68 8.36
N ALA A 328 14.94 7.43 8.64
CA ALA A 328 14.60 6.97 9.98
C ALA A 328 15.83 6.61 10.84
N ALA A 329 16.98 6.34 10.21
CA ALA A 329 18.20 6.02 10.94
C ALA A 329 18.60 7.17 11.87
N ARG A 330 18.98 6.86 13.11
CA ARG A 330 19.30 7.87 14.14
C ARG A 330 20.44 8.81 13.71
N GLU A 331 21.39 8.29 12.95
CA GLU A 331 22.56 9.01 12.44
C GLU A 331 22.20 10.05 11.38
N SER A 332 21.03 9.94 10.72
CA SER A 332 20.60 10.92 9.73
C SER A 332 20.18 12.24 10.37
N GLY A 333 19.60 12.20 11.58
CA GLY A 333 19.04 13.36 12.26
C GLY A 333 17.86 14.03 11.53
N LEU A 334 17.25 13.35 10.53
CA LEU A 334 16.19 13.89 9.69
C LEU A 334 14.78 13.65 10.23
N SER A 335 14.54 12.56 10.96
CA SER A 335 13.20 12.21 11.43
C SER A 335 13.17 11.74 12.89
N ARG A 336 12.00 11.87 13.52
CA ARG A 336 11.65 11.26 14.81
C ARG A 336 11.06 9.86 14.66
N VAL A 337 10.83 9.39 13.43
CA VAL A 337 10.63 7.97 13.11
C VAL A 337 11.98 7.28 13.26
N CYS A 338 11.99 6.12 13.91
CA CYS A 338 13.20 5.31 14.09
C CYS A 338 12.96 3.88 13.65
N LEU A 339 14.04 3.19 13.31
CA LEU A 339 13.97 1.76 13.04
C LEU A 339 13.76 1.03 14.37
N ARG A 340 12.89 0.02 14.39
CA ARG A 340 12.60 -0.78 15.60
C ARG A 340 13.89 -1.36 16.21
N ARG A 341 14.82 -1.80 15.35
CA ARG A 341 16.14 -2.34 15.73
C ARG A 341 16.99 -1.38 16.57
N GLU A 342 16.72 -0.08 16.53
CA GLU A 342 17.46 0.95 17.29
C GLU A 342 16.80 1.30 18.64
N VAL A 343 15.62 0.74 18.93
CA VAL A 343 14.79 1.07 20.10
C VAL A 343 14.22 -0.16 20.80
N LEU A 344 14.92 -1.29 20.71
CA LEU A 344 14.48 -2.59 21.22
C LEU A 344 14.21 -2.59 22.73
N GLU A 345 14.96 -1.84 23.53
CA GLU A 345 14.73 -1.73 24.99
C GLU A 345 13.36 -1.14 25.34
N LYS A 346 12.80 -0.30 24.46
CA LYS A 346 11.51 0.39 24.69
C LYS A 346 10.37 -0.26 23.92
N PHE A 347 10.67 -0.86 22.77
CA PHE A 347 9.69 -1.42 21.86
C PHE A 347 10.14 -2.79 21.35
N PRO A 348 10.38 -3.78 22.24
CA PRO A 348 10.79 -5.11 21.81
C PRO A 348 9.69 -5.77 20.98
N PRO A 349 10.03 -6.56 19.94
CA PRO A 349 9.05 -7.31 19.17
C PRO A 349 8.42 -8.44 19.99
N PRO A 350 7.10 -8.67 19.87
CA PRO A 350 6.49 -9.93 20.29
C PRO A 350 7.26 -11.12 19.75
N ARG A 351 7.68 -12.03 20.64
CA ARG A 351 8.38 -13.28 20.29
C ARG A 351 7.36 -14.33 19.88
N LEU A 352 7.01 -14.35 18.60
CA LEU A 352 6.12 -15.36 18.02
C LEU A 352 6.94 -16.40 17.24
N GLY A 353 6.37 -17.58 17.04
CA GLY A 353 7.00 -18.67 16.29
C GLY A 353 7.88 -19.57 17.15
N LEU A 354 8.77 -20.33 16.51
CA LEU A 354 9.58 -21.33 17.18
C LEU A 354 10.69 -20.64 18.00
N PRO A 355 10.79 -20.89 19.32
CA PRO A 355 11.90 -20.36 20.12
C PRO A 355 13.25 -20.89 19.64
N GLU A 356 14.29 -20.07 19.74
CA GLU A 356 15.65 -20.43 19.27
C GLU A 356 16.16 -21.72 19.94
N GLY A 357 15.96 -21.86 21.26
CA GLY A 357 16.35 -23.07 21.98
C GLY A 357 15.61 -24.33 21.50
N ALA A 358 14.36 -24.19 21.05
CA ALA A 358 13.62 -25.29 20.45
C ALA A 358 14.14 -25.63 19.05
N ALA A 359 14.44 -24.62 18.22
CA ALA A 359 15.04 -24.82 16.89
C ALA A 359 16.38 -25.57 16.96
N ARG A 360 17.23 -25.24 17.94
CA ARG A 360 18.49 -25.97 18.19
C ARG A 360 18.27 -27.42 18.61
N ARG A 361 17.37 -27.67 19.57
CA ARG A 361 17.04 -29.05 20.00
C ARG A 361 16.51 -29.92 18.87
N LEU A 362 15.88 -29.30 17.88
CA LEU A 362 15.38 -29.97 16.66
C LEU A 362 16.44 -30.13 15.56
N GLY A 363 17.68 -29.69 15.78
CA GLY A 363 18.76 -29.78 14.81
C GLY A 363 18.59 -28.87 13.58
N LEU A 364 17.70 -27.87 13.65
CA LEU A 364 17.45 -26.97 12.52
C LEU A 364 18.61 -25.97 12.29
N GLN A 365 19.45 -25.74 13.30
CA GLN A 365 20.58 -24.80 13.26
C GLN A 365 21.94 -25.48 13.09
N GLU A 366 22.01 -26.81 13.06
CA GLU A 366 23.27 -27.52 12.89
C GLU A 366 23.58 -27.77 11.41
N ALA A 367 24.80 -27.42 10.99
CA ALA A 367 25.33 -27.70 9.66
C ALA A 367 25.64 -29.20 9.55
N THR A 368 24.70 -29.98 9.04
CA THR A 368 24.95 -31.40 8.75
C THR A 368 25.80 -31.49 7.48
N GLY A 369 27.13 -31.46 7.65
CA GLY A 369 28.14 -31.71 6.61
C GLY A 369 28.24 -33.17 6.15
N PHE A 370 27.30 -34.00 6.58
CA PHE A 370 26.95 -35.27 5.98
C PHE A 370 25.43 -35.27 5.87
N LEU A 371 24.88 -35.93 4.84
CA LEU A 371 23.44 -36.17 4.66
C LEU A 371 22.75 -36.37 6.03
N PRO A 372 21.50 -35.89 6.23
CA PRO A 372 20.75 -36.34 7.39
C PRO A 372 20.79 -37.87 7.37
N ALA A 373 20.90 -38.52 8.53
CA ALA A 373 20.75 -39.96 8.58
C ALA A 373 19.46 -40.30 7.83
N GLU A 374 19.62 -40.84 6.62
CA GLU A 374 18.54 -41.28 5.75
C GLU A 374 17.94 -42.50 6.46
N GLY A 375 16.96 -42.22 7.28
CA GLY A 375 16.18 -43.22 7.97
C GLY A 375 14.81 -42.64 8.19
N GLU A 376 13.79 -43.36 7.72
CA GLU A 376 12.38 -43.02 7.91
C GLU A 376 12.09 -42.60 9.36
N ALA A 377 12.78 -43.17 10.36
CA ALA A 377 12.63 -42.85 11.79
C ALA A 377 13.08 -41.44 12.24
N ALA A 378 13.92 -40.73 11.47
CA ALA A 378 14.30 -39.33 11.74
C ALA A 378 13.34 -38.35 11.05
N GLN A 379 12.81 -38.72 9.88
CA GLN A 379 11.73 -38.01 9.19
C GLN A 379 10.38 -38.18 9.90
N GLU A 380 10.09 -39.37 10.43
CA GLU A 380 8.94 -39.65 11.30
C GLU A 380 9.05 -38.88 12.60
N ARG A 381 10.23 -38.82 13.23
CA ARG A 381 10.44 -37.93 14.40
C ARG A 381 10.29 -36.46 14.05
N LEU A 382 10.72 -36.00 12.87
CA LEU A 382 10.48 -34.63 12.43
C LEU A 382 8.97 -34.39 12.18
N ALA A 383 8.24 -35.36 11.64
CA ALA A 383 6.80 -35.28 11.39
C ALA A 383 5.94 -35.39 12.66
N GLU A 384 6.28 -36.28 13.59
CA GLU A 384 5.65 -36.47 14.92
C GLU A 384 6.01 -35.34 15.88
N THR A 385 7.25 -34.83 15.86
CA THR A 385 7.67 -33.72 16.72
C THR A 385 7.20 -32.38 16.17
N LEU A 386 7.09 -32.22 14.83
CA LEU A 386 6.59 -30.97 14.26
C LEU A 386 5.07 -30.90 14.17
N GLY A 387 4.35 -32.01 13.93
CA GLY A 387 2.88 -32.09 13.90
C GLY A 387 2.16 -30.75 13.69
N ILE A 388 2.45 -29.99 12.61
CA ILE A 388 2.18 -28.56 12.67
C ILE A 388 0.69 -28.31 12.40
N PRO A 389 -0.06 -28.02 13.48
CA PRO A 389 -0.32 -26.65 13.91
C PRO A 389 0.34 -26.38 15.27
N GLY A 390 1.34 -25.48 15.27
CA GLY A 390 2.19 -25.14 16.42
C GLY A 390 3.27 -24.11 16.05
N PRO A 391 3.93 -23.48 17.05
CA PRO A 391 4.86 -22.36 16.88
C PRO A 391 5.98 -22.69 15.88
N GLY A 392 5.87 -22.15 14.66
CA GLY A 392 6.85 -22.30 13.59
C GLY A 392 6.29 -22.54 12.19
N SER A 393 5.00 -22.86 12.02
CA SER A 393 4.37 -22.81 10.69
C SER A 393 4.16 -21.38 10.22
N PRO A 394 4.16 -21.11 8.90
CA PRO A 394 3.74 -19.82 8.41
C PRO A 394 2.29 -19.52 8.82
N LEU A 395 2.00 -18.24 9.02
CA LEU A 395 0.64 -17.74 9.12
C LEU A 395 -0.03 -17.86 7.76
N LEU A 396 -1.24 -18.39 7.79
CA LEU A 396 -2.03 -18.69 6.61
C LEU A 396 -3.27 -17.82 6.62
N GLY A 397 -3.60 -17.30 5.44
CA GLY A 397 -4.64 -16.31 5.26
C GLY A 397 -6.01 -16.96 5.07
N PRO A 398 -7.07 -16.15 5.01
CA PRO A 398 -8.37 -16.57 4.52
C PRO A 398 -8.33 -17.42 3.25
N GLY A 399 -9.04 -18.55 3.23
CA GLY A 399 -9.08 -19.47 2.08
C GLY A 399 -7.85 -20.37 1.93
N ALA A 400 -6.84 -20.22 2.80
CA ALA A 400 -5.70 -21.11 2.84
C ALA A 400 -6.06 -22.47 3.47
N ARG A 401 -5.62 -23.57 2.87
CA ARG A 401 -5.58 -24.86 3.55
C ARG A 401 -4.39 -24.85 4.49
N ALA A 402 -4.57 -25.41 5.67
CA ALA A 402 -3.49 -25.44 6.63
C ALA A 402 -2.37 -26.38 6.21
N PHE A 403 -1.15 -26.03 6.58
CA PHE A 403 0.04 -26.87 6.44
C PHE A 403 -0.25 -28.27 7.02
N LEU A 404 0.04 -29.33 6.25
CA LEU A 404 -0.22 -30.73 6.60
C LEU A 404 -1.69 -31.13 6.86
N GLY A 405 -2.67 -30.34 6.40
CA GLY A 405 -4.08 -30.72 6.49
C GLY A 405 -4.72 -30.53 7.87
N VAL A 406 -4.07 -29.82 8.79
CA VAL A 406 -4.63 -29.53 10.12
C VAL A 406 -5.10 -28.08 10.20
N THR A 407 -6.41 -27.86 10.17
CA THR A 407 -7.13 -26.56 10.19
C THR A 407 -6.35 -25.37 10.77
N THR A 408 -6.46 -24.20 10.11
CA THR A 408 -5.96 -22.90 10.57
C THR A 408 -6.14 -22.76 12.08
N PRO A 409 -5.09 -22.38 12.85
CA PRO A 409 -5.20 -22.30 14.29
C PRO A 409 -6.36 -21.36 14.66
N SER A 410 -7.29 -21.85 15.49
CA SER A 410 -8.44 -21.06 15.98
C SER A 410 -8.04 -19.95 16.96
N SER A 411 -6.75 -19.82 17.26
CA SER A 411 -6.23 -18.85 18.22
C SER A 411 -4.93 -18.24 17.69
N PRO A 412 -4.69 -16.93 17.92
CA PRO A 412 -3.48 -16.27 17.48
C PRO A 412 -2.23 -16.98 18.02
N PRO A 413 -1.09 -16.93 17.32
CA PRO A 413 0.19 -17.27 17.94
C PRO A 413 0.39 -16.41 19.19
N SER A 414 0.50 -17.06 20.35
CA SER A 414 0.91 -16.42 21.60
C SER A 414 2.43 -16.58 21.79
N PRO A 415 3.09 -15.66 22.50
CA PRO A 415 4.46 -15.88 22.93
C PRO A 415 4.59 -17.18 23.72
N PRO A 416 5.73 -17.90 23.63
CA PRO A 416 5.95 -19.13 24.39
C PRO A 416 5.80 -18.88 25.90
N GLU A 417 4.94 -19.68 26.56
CA GLU A 417 4.74 -19.59 28.02
C GLU A 417 6.01 -20.04 28.76
N GLY A 418 6.48 -19.23 29.72
CA GLY A 418 7.57 -19.59 30.64
C GLY A 418 8.98 -19.11 30.27
N GLU A 419 9.17 -18.37 29.17
CA GLU A 419 10.44 -17.67 28.90
C GLU A 419 10.42 -16.26 29.51
N GLU A 420 11.33 -15.98 30.46
CA GLU A 420 11.54 -14.62 30.96
C GLU A 420 11.86 -13.66 29.80
N GLU A 421 11.37 -12.42 29.90
CA GLU A 421 11.73 -11.38 28.95
C GLU A 421 13.20 -11.01 29.12
N PRO A 422 14.00 -11.01 28.04
CA PRO A 422 15.38 -10.54 28.12
C PRO A 422 15.46 -9.13 28.68
N THR A 423 16.39 -8.89 29.60
CA THR A 423 16.57 -7.59 30.24
C THR A 423 17.68 -6.75 29.59
N ASP A 424 18.55 -7.35 28.79
CA ASP A 424 19.70 -6.69 28.16
C ASP A 424 19.53 -6.48 26.65
N LEU A 425 20.12 -5.39 26.15
CA LEU A 425 20.02 -4.99 24.74
C LEU A 425 20.76 -5.96 23.79
N ASP A 426 21.86 -6.58 24.22
CA ASP A 426 22.63 -7.49 23.37
C ASP A 426 21.80 -8.73 23.02
N THR A 427 21.09 -9.29 24.00
CA THR A 427 20.15 -10.39 23.78
C THR A 427 19.00 -9.98 22.89
N TRP A 428 18.41 -8.80 23.08
CA TRP A 428 17.37 -8.28 22.17
C TRP A 428 17.87 -8.08 20.75
N THR A 429 19.10 -7.62 20.58
CA THR A 429 19.73 -7.42 19.27
C THR A 429 19.88 -8.74 18.54
N ARG A 430 20.38 -9.78 19.22
CA ARG A 430 20.48 -11.15 18.65
C ARG A 430 19.10 -11.73 18.31
N ILE A 431 18.10 -11.50 19.16
CA ILE A 431 16.72 -11.93 18.89
C ILE A 431 16.17 -11.21 17.65
N ASP A 432 16.30 -9.88 17.57
CA ASP A 432 15.81 -9.11 16.41
C ASP A 432 16.51 -9.53 15.12
N GLU A 433 17.82 -9.79 15.15
CA GLU A 433 18.59 -10.36 14.03
C GLU A 433 17.98 -11.68 13.53
N ARG A 434 17.66 -12.60 14.44
CA ARG A 434 16.97 -13.84 14.06
C ARG A 434 15.60 -13.56 13.47
N LEU A 435 14.78 -12.70 14.09
CA LEU A 435 13.44 -12.39 13.59
C LEU A 435 13.47 -11.76 12.19
N ARG A 436 14.48 -10.93 11.88
CA ARG A 436 14.66 -10.32 10.55
C ARG A 436 14.96 -11.32 9.45
N ARG A 437 15.58 -12.47 9.76
CA ARG A 437 15.80 -13.53 8.76
C ARG A 437 14.49 -14.08 8.20
N PHE A 438 13.42 -14.07 8.99
CA PHE A 438 12.10 -14.55 8.59
C PHE A 438 11.26 -13.48 7.88
N SER A 439 11.83 -12.32 7.56
CA SER A 439 11.10 -11.20 6.96
C SER A 439 10.39 -11.59 5.66
N PRO A 440 9.20 -11.03 5.38
CA PRO A 440 8.41 -11.38 4.22
C PRO A 440 9.11 -11.01 2.91
N GLN A 441 8.95 -11.87 1.92
CA GLN A 441 9.32 -11.62 0.53
C GLN A 441 8.03 -11.35 -0.27
N GLY A 442 7.59 -10.08 -0.28
CA GLY A 442 6.39 -9.64 -0.99
C GLY A 442 5.11 -10.32 -0.51
N THR A 443 4.69 -9.94 0.69
CA THR A 443 3.51 -10.47 1.38
C THR A 443 2.53 -9.35 1.62
N PHE A 444 1.24 -9.59 1.35
CA PHE A 444 0.20 -8.61 1.70
C PHE A 444 -0.11 -8.69 3.18
N LEU A 445 0.09 -7.57 3.87
CA LEU A 445 -0.26 -7.39 5.26
C LEU A 445 -1.39 -6.38 5.42
N ARG A 446 -2.20 -6.54 6.46
CA ARG A 446 -3.26 -5.59 6.80
C ARG A 446 -2.67 -4.36 7.46
N ALA A 447 -3.06 -3.19 6.97
CA ALA A 447 -2.82 -1.90 7.58
C ALA A 447 -4.14 -1.22 7.93
N ASP A 448 -4.21 -0.65 9.13
CA ASP A 448 -5.31 0.16 9.63
C ASP A 448 -4.98 1.64 9.37
N LEU A 449 -5.91 2.38 8.76
CA LEU A 449 -5.74 3.74 8.24
C LEU A 449 -6.48 4.78 9.10
N ASP A 450 -5.83 5.92 9.33
CA ASP A 450 -6.46 7.14 9.84
C ASP A 450 -7.14 7.89 8.68
N THR A 451 -8.39 7.54 8.38
CA THR A 451 -9.17 8.09 7.26
C THR A 451 -9.58 9.56 7.45
N GLU A 452 -9.38 10.13 8.64
CA GLU A 452 -9.55 11.57 8.86
C GLU A 452 -8.35 12.38 8.35
N HIS A 453 -7.18 11.74 8.25
CA HIS A 453 -5.97 12.36 7.73
C HIS A 453 -6.00 12.43 6.20
N TRP A 454 -5.55 13.56 5.64
CA TRP A 454 -5.64 13.84 4.19
C TRP A 454 -4.84 12.88 3.30
N LEU A 455 -3.81 12.23 3.85
CA LEU A 455 -3.08 11.16 3.16
C LEU A 455 -3.97 9.94 2.87
N ALA A 456 -5.02 9.72 3.64
CA ALA A 456 -5.96 8.60 3.49
C ALA A 456 -7.30 8.99 2.85
N TYR A 457 -7.45 10.21 2.30
CA TYR A 457 -8.70 10.60 1.64
C TYR A 457 -9.04 9.70 0.45
N GLY A 458 -10.28 9.21 0.44
CA GLY A 458 -10.82 8.26 -0.54
C GLY A 458 -10.44 6.80 -0.29
N LEU A 459 -9.85 6.48 0.87
CA LEU A 459 -9.47 5.11 1.24
C LEU A 459 -10.31 4.56 2.40
N PRO A 460 -10.47 3.23 2.47
CA PRO A 460 -11.15 2.57 3.59
C PRO A 460 -10.29 2.57 4.87
N GLU A 461 -10.91 2.23 6.00
CA GLU A 461 -10.24 2.11 7.31
C GLU A 461 -9.22 0.98 7.39
N ARG A 462 -9.36 -0.07 6.55
CA ARG A 462 -8.43 -1.20 6.47
C ARG A 462 -8.04 -1.45 5.02
N MET A 463 -6.75 -1.72 4.79
CA MET A 463 -6.23 -1.98 3.46
C MET A 463 -5.13 -3.04 3.48
N ALA A 464 -4.92 -3.71 2.35
CA ALA A 464 -3.78 -4.61 2.16
C ALA A 464 -2.58 -3.84 1.58
N VAL A 465 -1.42 -3.93 2.22
CA VAL A 465 -0.16 -3.32 1.76
C VAL A 465 0.88 -4.40 1.53
N LEU A 466 1.63 -4.30 0.43
CA LEU A 466 2.67 -5.26 0.11
C LEU A 466 3.94 -4.93 0.90
N ILE A 467 4.39 -5.85 1.74
CA ILE A 467 5.64 -5.71 2.50
C ILE A 467 6.70 -6.64 1.92
N GLN A 468 7.86 -6.08 1.68
CA GLN A 468 9.06 -6.78 1.27
C GLN A 468 10.24 -6.27 2.11
N GLY A 469 11.01 -7.19 2.67
CA GLY A 469 12.20 -6.86 3.46
C GLY A 469 11.92 -6.68 4.96
N ASP A 470 12.96 -6.22 5.67
CA ASP A 470 13.05 -6.30 7.13
C ASP A 470 12.80 -4.97 7.86
N TYR A 471 12.39 -3.91 7.16
CA TYR A 471 12.19 -2.61 7.79
C TYR A 471 10.93 -2.59 8.67
N ALA A 472 11.09 -2.08 9.88
CA ALA A 472 10.03 -1.92 10.87
C ALA A 472 10.23 -0.56 11.55
N TYR A 473 9.20 0.28 11.53
CA TYR A 473 9.33 1.68 11.96
C TYR A 473 8.48 1.98 13.20
N ILE A 474 9.09 2.71 14.14
CA ILE A 474 8.43 3.22 15.34
C ILE A 474 8.40 4.75 15.27
N ALA A 475 7.20 5.31 15.30
CA ALA A 475 6.97 6.74 15.28
C ALA A 475 6.78 7.28 16.71
N ARG A 476 7.43 8.41 17.03
CA ARG A 476 7.26 9.12 18.29
C ARG A 476 6.46 10.39 18.08
N LYS A 477 5.63 10.78 19.06
CA LYS A 477 4.93 12.08 19.02
C LYS A 477 5.93 13.22 18.75
N PRO A 478 5.60 14.21 17.90
CA PRO A 478 4.30 14.48 17.28
C PRO A 478 4.08 13.81 15.91
N VAL A 479 4.94 12.89 15.47
CA VAL A 479 4.77 12.18 14.18
C VAL A 479 3.40 11.51 14.13
N ARG A 480 2.69 11.69 13.01
CA ARG A 480 1.41 11.04 12.74
C ARG A 480 1.66 9.75 11.97
N THR A 481 1.15 8.64 12.49
CA THR A 481 1.10 7.36 11.75
C THR A 481 -0.26 7.28 11.06
N VAL A 482 -0.28 7.45 9.74
CA VAL A 482 -1.52 7.42 8.94
C VAL A 482 -1.92 6.01 8.59
N ALA A 483 -0.96 5.11 8.38
CA ALA A 483 -1.23 3.68 8.23
C ALA A 483 -0.34 2.89 9.17
N ARG A 484 -0.94 2.04 9.99
CA ARG A 484 -0.26 1.17 10.95
C ARG A 484 -0.55 -0.29 10.61
N LEU A 485 0.47 -1.14 10.61
CA LEU A 485 0.28 -2.58 10.45
C LEU A 485 -0.54 -3.13 11.64
N SER A 486 -1.51 -3.99 11.36
CA SER A 486 -2.43 -4.51 12.36
C SER A 486 -1.77 -5.41 13.40
N ASP A 487 -2.57 -5.88 14.37
CA ASP A 487 -2.17 -6.90 15.33
C ASP A 487 -1.80 -8.24 14.67
N PRO A 488 -0.90 -9.04 15.27
CA PRO A 488 -0.41 -10.28 14.66
C PRO A 488 -1.52 -11.24 14.22
N ALA A 489 -2.63 -11.31 14.97
CA ALA A 489 -3.77 -12.17 14.71
C ALA A 489 -4.49 -11.89 13.37
N GLY A 490 -4.47 -10.65 12.91
CA GLY A 490 -5.15 -10.21 11.69
C GLY A 490 -4.22 -9.52 10.69
N LEU A 491 -2.91 -9.69 10.87
CA LEU A 491 -1.89 -9.01 10.07
C LEU A 491 -1.75 -9.64 8.69
N HIS A 492 -1.90 -10.95 8.55
CA HIS A 492 -1.70 -11.66 7.29
C HIS A 492 -2.92 -11.55 6.37
N VAL A 493 -2.68 -11.28 5.09
CA VAL A 493 -3.71 -11.30 4.04
C VAL A 493 -3.37 -12.32 2.95
N SER A 494 -2.16 -12.23 2.37
CA SER A 494 -1.72 -13.11 1.27
C SER A 494 -0.21 -13.26 1.21
N GLY A 495 0.29 -14.33 0.58
CA GLY A 495 1.71 -14.69 0.51
C GLY A 495 2.23 -15.42 1.75
N LEU A 496 3.55 -15.60 1.85
CA LEU A 496 4.19 -16.31 2.96
C LEU A 496 4.54 -15.37 4.11
N LEU A 497 3.94 -15.56 5.29
CA LEU A 497 4.32 -14.82 6.50
C LEU A 497 4.72 -15.76 7.63
N TRP A 498 5.98 -15.74 8.03
CA TRP A 498 6.41 -16.46 9.23
C TRP A 498 5.92 -15.75 10.51
N PRO A 499 5.54 -16.49 11.57
CA PRO A 499 5.12 -15.90 12.85
C PRO A 499 6.18 -14.95 13.43
N GLU A 500 7.46 -15.30 13.31
CA GLU A 500 8.61 -14.49 13.73
C GLU A 500 8.57 -13.08 13.12
N ALA A 501 8.35 -12.99 11.80
CA ALA A 501 8.21 -11.72 11.11
C ALA A 501 6.89 -11.02 11.44
N ALA A 502 5.79 -11.77 11.60
CA ALA A 502 4.50 -11.21 11.98
C ALA A 502 4.58 -10.48 13.34
N GLY A 503 5.20 -11.10 14.33
CA GLY A 503 5.43 -10.48 15.65
C GLY A 503 6.27 -9.22 15.52
N ARG A 504 7.33 -9.26 14.72
CA ARG A 504 8.22 -8.12 14.53
C ARG A 504 7.57 -6.93 13.82
N LEU A 505 6.77 -7.18 12.79
CA LEU A 505 6.13 -6.15 11.95
C LEU A 505 4.83 -5.61 12.54
N ALA A 506 4.14 -6.39 13.37
CA ALA A 506 2.86 -5.98 13.95
C ALA A 506 2.96 -4.64 14.69
N ARG A 507 1.91 -3.82 14.55
CA ARG A 507 1.76 -2.49 15.16
C ARG A 507 2.82 -1.46 14.75
N THR A 508 3.68 -1.77 13.78
CA THR A 508 4.68 -0.81 13.27
C THR A 508 4.05 0.11 12.22
N ALA A 509 4.70 1.24 11.96
CA ALA A 509 4.20 2.20 11.01
C ALA A 509 4.48 1.76 9.55
N TYR A 510 3.46 1.82 8.70
CA TYR A 510 3.59 1.68 7.25
C TYR A 510 3.70 3.05 6.56
N LEU A 511 2.86 4.00 6.95
CA LEU A 511 2.86 5.37 6.43
C LEU A 511 2.90 6.37 7.58
N THR A 512 3.88 7.27 7.58
CA THR A 512 3.95 8.37 8.55
C THR A 512 4.13 9.72 7.88
N ILE A 513 3.73 10.77 8.59
CA ILE A 513 4.07 12.14 8.25
C ILE A 513 4.60 12.88 9.47
N GLU A 514 5.69 13.62 9.26
CA GLU A 514 6.33 14.49 10.23
C GLU A 514 6.42 15.90 9.66
N GLY A 515 5.87 16.89 10.37
CA GLY A 515 6.06 18.30 10.02
C GLY A 515 7.44 18.80 10.46
N MET A 516 8.11 19.54 9.59
CA MET A 516 9.42 20.13 9.85
C MET A 516 9.47 21.53 9.25
N GLY A 517 9.53 22.55 10.11
CA GLY A 517 9.40 23.96 9.69
C GLY A 517 8.06 24.19 8.97
N ARG A 518 8.12 24.64 7.72
CA ARG A 518 6.95 24.77 6.84
C ARG A 518 6.73 23.56 5.92
N GLY A 519 7.62 22.57 5.94
CA GLY A 519 7.53 21.38 5.10
C GLY A 519 7.15 20.13 5.87
N SER A 520 7.27 18.99 5.19
CA SER A 520 6.99 17.69 5.79
C SER A 520 7.85 16.58 5.23
N ILE A 521 8.02 15.53 6.02
CA ILE A 521 8.64 14.27 5.64
C ILE A 521 7.54 13.20 5.68
N ILE A 522 7.32 12.53 4.56
CA ILE A 522 6.35 11.45 4.39
C ILE A 522 7.12 10.17 4.13
N LEU A 523 6.91 9.16 4.96
CA LEU A 523 7.67 7.92 4.93
C LEU A 523 6.74 6.75 4.61
N PHE A 524 7.13 5.95 3.61
CA PHE A 524 6.52 4.67 3.26
C PHE A 524 7.49 3.52 3.60
N ALA A 525 7.03 2.59 4.43
CA ALA A 525 7.85 1.48 4.90
C ALA A 525 8.23 0.48 3.79
N ALA A 526 7.38 0.34 2.78
CA ALA A 526 7.61 -0.43 1.57
C ALA A 526 7.01 0.34 0.38
N SER A 527 7.31 -0.09 -0.85
CA SER A 527 6.75 0.58 -2.03
C SER A 527 5.23 0.46 -2.08
N PRO A 528 4.49 1.59 -2.13
CA PRO A 528 3.05 1.57 -2.36
C PRO A 528 2.69 1.35 -3.84
N LEU A 529 3.68 1.21 -4.73
CA LEU A 529 3.51 1.17 -6.19
C LEU A 529 3.93 -0.16 -6.82
N PHE A 530 4.72 -0.98 -6.12
CA PHE A 530 5.39 -2.21 -6.59
C PHE A 530 5.03 -2.64 -8.03
N ARG A 531 5.91 -2.32 -8.99
CA ARG A 531 5.78 -2.67 -10.42
C ARG A 531 4.48 -2.19 -11.07
N ALA A 532 3.93 -1.07 -10.61
CA ALA A 532 2.62 -0.55 -11.00
C ALA A 532 1.46 -1.56 -10.83
N SER A 533 1.61 -2.52 -9.93
CA SER A 533 0.64 -3.60 -9.72
C SER A 533 -0.31 -3.35 -8.54
N LEU A 534 -0.12 -2.25 -7.80
CA LEU A 534 -0.82 -1.93 -6.57
C LEU A 534 -1.69 -0.67 -6.68
N PRO A 535 -2.72 -0.64 -7.55
CA PRO A 535 -3.53 0.58 -7.75
C PRO A 535 -4.21 1.05 -6.45
N ALA A 536 -4.53 0.13 -5.53
CA ALA A 536 -5.16 0.48 -4.27
C ALA A 536 -4.23 1.26 -3.31
N SER A 537 -3.00 0.81 -3.09
CA SER A 537 -2.03 1.54 -2.26
C SER A 537 -1.39 2.71 -2.99
N ALA A 538 -1.37 2.71 -4.33
CA ALA A 538 -0.90 3.84 -5.12
C ALA A 538 -1.67 5.13 -4.79
N ARG A 539 -2.94 5.04 -4.40
CA ARG A 539 -3.72 6.20 -3.93
C ARG A 539 -3.07 6.93 -2.75
N LEU A 540 -2.45 6.24 -1.79
CA LEU A 540 -1.72 6.89 -0.69
C LEU A 540 -0.56 7.74 -1.22
N PHE A 541 0.18 7.22 -2.19
CA PHE A 541 1.30 7.91 -2.80
C PHE A 541 0.84 9.10 -3.67
N LYS A 542 -0.23 8.92 -4.45
CA LYS A 542 -0.84 10.02 -5.21
C LYS A 542 -1.31 11.15 -4.29
N ASN A 543 -1.96 10.82 -3.17
CA ASN A 543 -2.33 11.80 -2.15
C ASN A 543 -1.10 12.53 -1.59
N ALA A 544 -0.01 11.81 -1.29
CA ALA A 544 1.24 12.40 -0.81
C ALA A 544 1.86 13.38 -1.82
N VAL A 545 1.83 13.06 -3.12
CA VAL A 545 2.37 13.94 -4.16
C VAL A 545 1.49 15.17 -4.38
N VAL A 546 0.18 14.96 -4.57
CA VAL A 546 -0.73 16.00 -5.07
C VAL A 546 -1.24 16.91 -3.95
N LEU A 547 -1.44 16.37 -2.75
CA LEU A 547 -2.06 17.12 -1.65
C LEU A 547 -1.05 17.72 -0.68
N ALA A 548 0.13 17.10 -0.50
CA ALA A 548 1.08 17.55 0.49
C ALA A 548 1.54 19.01 0.31
N PRO A 549 1.80 19.52 -0.91
CA PRO A 549 2.20 20.93 -1.09
C PRO A 549 1.21 21.94 -0.51
N GLY A 550 -0.09 21.64 -0.47
CA GLY A 550 -1.12 22.53 0.09
C GLY A 550 -1.68 22.14 1.46
N LEU A 551 -1.53 20.87 1.88
CA LEU A 551 -2.10 20.34 3.13
C LEU A 551 -1.06 19.94 4.18
N GLY A 552 0.16 19.59 3.76
CA GLY A 552 1.25 19.13 4.61
C GLY A 552 2.46 20.07 4.65
N ALA A 553 2.55 20.99 3.70
CA ALA A 553 3.61 21.97 3.58
C ALA A 553 3.07 23.35 3.15
N SER A 554 3.92 24.37 3.21
CA SER A 554 3.71 25.65 2.54
C SER A 554 5.04 26.10 1.95
N HIS A 555 5.12 26.11 0.62
CA HIS A 555 6.33 26.53 -0.07
C HIS A 555 6.16 28.01 -0.48
N PRO A 556 7.03 28.94 -0.06
CA PRO A 556 6.96 30.30 -0.56
C PRO A 556 7.14 30.22 -2.08
N ALA A 557 6.14 30.66 -2.84
CA ALA A 557 6.27 30.73 -4.28
C ALA A 557 7.49 31.60 -4.61
N PRO A 558 8.37 31.18 -5.55
CA PRO A 558 9.36 32.09 -6.08
C PRO A 558 8.60 33.28 -6.71
N TRP A 559 8.88 34.46 -6.18
CA TRP A 559 8.43 35.77 -6.66
C TRP A 559 8.82 36.02 -8.11
#